data_AF-A0A1V4VAP2-F1
#
_entry.id   AF-A0A1V4VAP2-F1
#
_cell.length_a   1.000
_cell.length_b   1.000
_cell.length_c   1.000
_cell.angle_alpha   90.00
_cell.angle_beta   90.00
_cell.angle_gamma   90.00
#
_symmetry.space_group_name_H-M   'P 1'
#
loop_
_entity.id
_entity.type
_entity.pdbx_description
1 polymer ?
#
loop_
_entity_poly.entity_id
_entity_poly.type
_entity_poly.pdbx_seq_one_letter_code
_entity_poly.pdbx_strand_id
1 'polypeptide(L)'
;MAEAAERFVREAGMEGRVEVVAGDFSQDAIGGEYDLILASASLYSCRGMLGPLMEKVRDALNPGGVFVSLHDGLTNERTKPTAMKLGWLPAELLGGEIAFDRGEIASSMRRAGFTSISSRTLSSPVGPMEMDVGRKPGEDIYPGSDNF
;
A
#
# COMPACT_ATOMS: atom_id res chain seq x y z
N MET A 1 -17.49 -9.58 -0.50
CA MET A 1 -16.62 -8.66 -1.26
C MET A 1 -16.14 -9.29 -2.56
N ALA A 2 -15.48 -10.45 -2.55
CA ALA A 2 -15.02 -11.16 -3.76
C ALA A 2 -16.11 -11.30 -4.84
N GLU A 3 -17.28 -11.86 -4.51
CA GLU A 3 -18.43 -12.02 -5.43
C GLU A 3 -18.81 -10.73 -6.20
N ALA A 4 -18.70 -9.56 -5.55
CA ALA A 4 -19.01 -8.28 -6.18
C ALA A 4 -17.90 -7.84 -7.15
N ALA A 5 -16.64 -8.13 -6.82
CA ALA A 5 -15.50 -7.90 -7.71
C ALA A 5 -15.53 -8.86 -8.91
N GLU A 6 -15.80 -10.15 -8.70
CA GLU A 6 -15.99 -11.15 -9.77
C GLU A 6 -17.08 -10.72 -10.75
N ARG A 7 -18.20 -10.20 -10.25
CA ARG A 7 -19.25 -9.62 -11.08
C ARG A 7 -18.73 -8.46 -11.92
N PHE A 8 -17.99 -7.51 -11.36
CA PHE A 8 -17.42 -6.39 -12.13
C PHE A 8 -16.40 -6.85 -13.18
N VAL A 9 -15.56 -7.86 -12.87
CA VAL A 9 -14.62 -8.46 -13.83
C VAL A 9 -15.36 -9.07 -15.03
N ARG A 10 -16.44 -9.80 -14.77
CA ARG A 10 -17.32 -10.39 -15.80
C ARG A 10 -18.08 -9.34 -16.60
N GLU A 11 -18.66 -8.34 -15.94
CA GLU A 11 -19.34 -7.20 -16.60
C GLU A 11 -18.39 -6.39 -17.50
N ALA A 12 -17.10 -6.32 -17.14
CA ALA A 12 -16.05 -5.69 -17.95
C ALA A 12 -15.44 -6.63 -19.01
N GLY A 13 -15.80 -7.91 -19.06
CA GLY A 13 -15.22 -8.89 -19.99
C GLY A 13 -13.73 -9.20 -19.73
N MET A 14 -13.26 -9.01 -18.50
CA MET A 14 -11.84 -9.07 -18.12
C MET A 14 -11.41 -10.40 -17.47
N GLU A 15 -12.27 -11.42 -17.47
CA GLU A 15 -12.05 -12.72 -16.82
C GLU A 15 -10.76 -13.44 -17.29
N GLY A 16 -10.31 -13.20 -18.53
CA GLY A 16 -9.03 -13.72 -19.04
C GLY A 16 -7.78 -12.90 -18.67
N ARG A 17 -7.92 -11.85 -17.84
CA ARG A 17 -6.84 -10.91 -17.47
C ARG A 17 -6.85 -10.46 -16.00
N VAL A 18 -7.94 -10.70 -15.28
CA VAL A 18 -8.11 -10.31 -13.87
C VAL A 18 -8.68 -11.49 -13.12
N GLU A 19 -7.91 -11.98 -12.15
CA GLU A 19 -8.34 -12.97 -11.16
C GLU A 19 -8.81 -12.25 -9.89
N VAL A 20 -9.79 -12.82 -9.20
CA VAL A 20 -10.25 -12.35 -7.89
C VAL A 20 -9.88 -13.40 -6.85
N VAL A 21 -8.95 -13.06 -5.97
CA VAL A 21 -8.56 -13.91 -4.84
C VAL A 21 -9.30 -13.43 -3.59
N ALA A 22 -10.06 -14.31 -2.95
CA ALA A 22 -10.74 -14.03 -1.69
C ALA A 22 -9.82 -14.33 -0.50
N GLY A 23 -9.70 -13.39 0.44
CA GLY A 23 -8.92 -13.55 1.67
C GLY A 23 -8.85 -12.28 2.51
N ASP A 24 -8.28 -12.39 3.70
CA ASP A 24 -7.87 -11.26 4.55
C ASP A 24 -6.38 -11.01 4.34
N PHE A 25 -6.04 -9.98 3.55
CA PHE A 25 -4.65 -9.62 3.24
C PHE A 25 -3.80 -9.26 4.48
N SER A 26 -4.40 -9.00 5.65
CA SER A 26 -3.65 -8.80 6.90
C SER A 26 -3.09 -10.14 7.42
N GLN A 27 -3.86 -11.23 7.30
CA GLN A 27 -3.49 -12.57 7.79
C GLN A 27 -2.95 -13.47 6.67
N ASP A 28 -3.75 -13.68 5.61
CA ASP A 28 -3.51 -14.63 4.52
C ASP A 28 -2.35 -14.20 3.61
N ALA A 29 -1.61 -15.16 3.06
CA ALA A 29 -0.52 -14.86 2.12
C ALA A 29 -1.03 -14.07 0.90
N ILE A 30 -0.29 -13.04 0.47
CA ILE A 30 -0.66 -12.21 -0.69
C ILE A 30 -0.54 -13.02 -2.01
N GLY A 31 0.22 -14.10 -2.01
CA GLY A 31 0.72 -14.77 -3.21
C GLY A 31 2.18 -14.40 -3.44
N GLY A 32 2.61 -14.38 -4.70
CA GLY A 32 3.97 -14.04 -5.10
C GLY A 32 4.05 -13.70 -6.58
N GLU A 33 5.29 -13.54 -7.06
CA GLU A 33 5.61 -13.32 -8.47
C GLU A 33 5.03 -12.02 -9.08
N TYR A 34 4.69 -11.04 -8.25
CA TYR A 34 4.12 -9.76 -8.71
C TYR A 34 5.21 -8.74 -9.08
N ASP A 35 5.11 -8.16 -10.28
CA ASP A 35 5.94 -7.00 -10.68
C ASP A 35 5.45 -5.68 -10.05
N LEU A 36 4.16 -5.62 -9.72
CA LEU A 36 3.50 -4.45 -9.13
C LEU A 36 2.43 -4.90 -8.13
N ILE A 37 2.49 -4.37 -6.91
CA ILE A 37 1.39 -4.42 -5.94
C ILE A 37 0.86 -3.00 -5.72
N LEU A 38 -0.46 -2.83 -5.84
CA LEU A 38 -1.16 -1.56 -5.60
C LEU A 38 -2.12 -1.69 -4.42
N ALA A 39 -1.84 -0.98 -3.33
CA ALA A 39 -2.77 -0.80 -2.23
C ALA A 39 -3.45 0.57 -2.35
N SER A 40 -4.72 0.59 -2.76
CA SER A 40 -5.51 1.82 -2.90
C SER A 40 -6.58 1.89 -1.82
N ALA A 41 -6.45 2.84 -0.90
CA ALA A 41 -7.39 3.09 0.21
C ALA A 41 -7.78 1.84 1.02
N SER A 42 -6.86 0.88 1.17
CA SER A 42 -7.11 -0.43 1.79
C SER A 42 -6.39 -0.68 3.10
N LEU A 43 -5.28 0.01 3.38
CA LEU A 43 -4.37 -0.37 4.47
C LEU A 43 -4.80 0.08 5.88
N TYR A 44 -5.86 0.86 6.01
CA TYR A 44 -6.23 1.59 7.22
C TYR A 44 -6.36 0.70 8.48
N SER A 45 -6.97 -0.48 8.34
CA SER A 45 -7.10 -1.46 9.44
C SER A 45 -5.77 -2.06 9.90
N CYS A 46 -4.70 -1.91 9.11
CA CYS A 46 -3.37 -2.48 9.36
C CYS A 46 -2.37 -1.46 9.92
N ARG A 47 -2.82 -0.29 10.39
CA ARG A 47 -1.91 0.77 10.91
C ARG A 47 -0.96 0.27 12.00
N GLY A 48 -1.47 -0.50 12.95
CA GLY A 48 -0.65 -1.11 14.02
C GLY A 48 0.32 -2.20 13.57
N MET A 49 0.23 -2.68 12.32
CA MET A 49 1.02 -3.80 11.79
C MET A 49 1.72 -3.49 10.45
N LEU A 50 1.97 -2.21 10.17
CA LEU A 50 2.64 -1.77 8.95
C LEU A 50 4.04 -2.38 8.74
N GLY A 51 4.79 -2.71 9.80
CA GLY A 51 6.09 -3.37 9.66
C GLY A 51 5.97 -4.74 8.96
N PRO A 52 5.34 -5.73 9.63
CA PRO A 52 5.07 -7.05 9.05
C PRO A 52 4.33 -7.01 7.71
N LEU A 53 3.41 -6.06 7.53
CA LEU A 53 2.69 -5.92 6.26
C LEU A 53 3.61 -5.46 5.11
N MET A 54 4.52 -4.51 5.34
CA MET A 54 5.48 -4.09 4.30
C MET A 54 6.46 -5.22 3.96
N GLU A 55 6.88 -6.03 4.94
CA GLU A 55 7.72 -7.22 4.71
C GLU A 55 6.98 -8.25 3.85
N LYS A 56 5.73 -8.59 4.21
CA LYS A 56 4.85 -9.48 3.45
C LYS A 56 4.63 -9.01 2.00
N VAL A 57 4.44 -7.71 1.78
CA VAL A 57 4.30 -7.11 0.44
C VAL A 57 5.62 -7.16 -0.33
N ARG A 58 6.75 -6.84 0.30
CA ARG A 58 8.10 -6.96 -0.29
C ARG A 58 8.37 -8.40 -0.74
N ASP A 59 7.99 -9.37 0.06
CA ASP A 59 8.31 -10.78 -0.21
C ASP A 59 7.49 -11.33 -1.38
N ALA A 60 6.24 -10.89 -1.52
CA ALA A 60 5.37 -11.21 -2.67
C ALA A 60 5.78 -10.55 -4.01
N LEU A 61 6.65 -9.53 -4.01
CA LEU A 61 7.15 -8.89 -5.23
C LEU A 61 8.32 -9.65 -5.87
N ASN A 62 8.41 -9.63 -7.20
CA ASN A 62 9.63 -9.99 -7.94
C ASN A 62 10.80 -9.04 -7.57
N PRO A 63 12.07 -9.49 -7.69
CA PRO A 63 13.23 -8.60 -7.60
C PRO A 63 13.08 -7.39 -8.54
N GLY A 64 13.32 -6.17 -8.04
CA GLY A 64 13.07 -4.92 -8.77
C GLY A 64 11.59 -4.50 -8.87
N GLY A 65 10.65 -5.34 -8.43
CA GLY A 65 9.21 -5.08 -8.42
C GLY A 65 8.82 -3.89 -7.53
N VAL A 66 7.63 -3.34 -7.77
CA VAL A 66 7.18 -2.06 -7.22
C VAL A 66 6.00 -2.23 -6.29
N PHE A 67 6.05 -1.61 -5.11
CA PHE A 67 4.87 -1.39 -4.28
C PHE A 67 4.40 0.07 -4.40
N VAL A 68 3.10 0.27 -4.58
CA VAL A 68 2.43 1.57 -4.60
C VAL A 68 1.33 1.58 -3.55
N SER A 69 1.35 2.56 -2.65
CA SER A 69 0.29 2.79 -1.67
C SER A 69 -0.35 4.16 -1.88
N LEU A 70 -1.63 4.19 -2.24
CA LEU A 70 -2.45 5.39 -2.32
C LEU A 70 -3.35 5.45 -1.08
N HIS A 71 -3.13 6.44 -0.22
CA HIS A 71 -3.70 6.52 1.12
C HIS A 71 -3.94 7.98 1.54
N ASP A 72 -4.44 8.20 2.75
CA ASP A 72 -4.48 9.53 3.36
C ASP A 72 -3.10 9.93 3.92
N GLY A 73 -2.89 11.22 4.14
CA GLY A 73 -1.67 11.70 4.78
C GLY A 73 -1.97 12.90 5.61
N LEU A 74 -2.33 12.64 6.86
CA LEU A 74 -2.69 13.68 7.79
C LEU A 74 -1.48 14.57 8.11
N THR A 75 -1.74 15.87 8.20
CA THR A 75 -0.77 16.93 8.51
C THR A 75 -1.37 17.91 9.52
N ASN A 76 -0.56 18.86 9.99
CA ASN A 76 -0.96 19.89 10.95
C ASN A 76 -1.64 19.29 12.18
N GLU A 77 -0.92 18.47 12.96
CA GLU A 77 -1.45 17.84 14.19
C GLU A 77 -2.73 17.03 13.93
N ARG A 78 -2.75 16.33 12.79
CA ARG A 78 -3.88 15.50 12.32
C ARG A 78 -5.18 16.28 12.04
N THR A 79 -5.11 17.60 11.81
CA THR A 79 -6.27 18.44 11.50
C THR A 79 -6.53 18.64 10.00
N LYS A 80 -5.55 18.32 9.14
CA LYS A 80 -5.66 18.43 7.68
C LYS A 80 -5.29 17.11 6.99
N PRO A 81 -5.86 16.80 5.80
CA PRO A 81 -6.87 17.57 5.07
C PRO A 81 -8.25 17.51 5.76
N THR A 82 -8.94 18.63 5.87
CA THR A 82 -10.17 18.75 6.67
C THR A 82 -11.28 17.79 6.19
N ALA A 83 -11.47 17.64 4.87
CA ALA A 83 -12.45 16.71 4.31
C ALA A 83 -12.20 15.25 4.73
N MET A 84 -10.93 14.81 4.70
CA MET A 84 -10.54 13.46 5.11
C MET A 84 -10.68 13.28 6.62
N LYS A 85 -10.22 14.25 7.40
CA LYS A 85 -10.35 14.21 8.87
C LYS A 85 -11.81 14.15 9.33
N LEU A 86 -12.70 14.90 8.68
CA LEU A 86 -14.14 14.82 8.95
C LEU A 86 -14.75 13.48 8.52
N GLY A 87 -14.26 12.87 7.44
CA GLY A 87 -14.66 11.52 7.03
C GLY A 87 -14.27 10.43 8.04
N TRP A 88 -13.11 10.56 8.69
CA TRP A 88 -12.63 9.62 9.70
C TRP A 88 -13.13 9.88 11.12
N LEU A 89 -13.55 11.12 11.43
CA LEU A 89 -13.99 11.52 12.77
C LEU A 89 -15.01 10.55 13.42
N PRO A 90 -16.03 10.01 12.72
CA PRO A 90 -16.96 9.06 13.35
C PRO A 90 -16.30 7.78 13.86
N ALA A 91 -15.28 7.28 13.17
CA ALA A 91 -14.56 6.07 13.56
C ALA A 91 -13.49 6.35 14.62
N GLU A 92 -12.82 7.51 14.57
CA GLU A 92 -11.91 7.95 15.63
C GLU A 92 -12.66 8.20 16.95
N LEU A 93 -13.88 8.74 16.91
CA LEU A 93 -14.75 8.89 18.09
C LEU A 93 -15.20 7.55 18.70
N LEU A 94 -15.14 6.45 17.94
CA LEU A 94 -15.36 5.08 18.41
C LEU A 94 -14.04 4.39 18.85
N GLY A 95 -12.92 5.12 18.90
CA GLY A 95 -11.61 4.62 19.31
C GLY A 95 -10.76 4.00 18.20
N GLY A 96 -11.14 4.14 16.93
CA GLY A 96 -10.38 3.61 15.80
C GLY A 96 -9.24 4.53 15.35
N GLU A 97 -7.99 4.06 15.40
CA GLU A 97 -6.83 4.77 14.84
C GLU A 97 -6.52 4.34 13.39
N ILE A 98 -7.33 4.83 12.45
CA ILE A 98 -7.35 4.32 11.07
C ILE A 98 -6.67 5.22 10.02
N ALA A 99 -6.44 6.49 10.35
CA ALA A 99 -5.89 7.50 9.43
C ALA A 99 -4.37 7.65 9.58
N PHE A 100 -3.63 7.61 8.47
CA PHE A 100 -2.16 7.69 8.47
C PHE A 100 -1.65 9.13 8.58
N ASP A 101 -0.51 9.30 9.25
CA ASP A 101 0.25 10.54 9.20
C ASP A 101 1.11 10.58 7.92
N ARG A 102 1.29 11.76 7.32
CA ARG A 102 2.06 11.90 6.07
C ARG A 102 3.47 11.31 6.22
N GLY A 103 3.80 10.32 5.39
CA GLY A 103 5.12 9.65 5.38
C GLY A 103 5.25 8.48 6.36
N GLU A 104 4.18 8.11 7.07
CA GLU A 104 4.14 6.92 7.94
C GLU A 104 4.36 5.62 7.13
N ILE A 105 3.67 5.48 5.98
CA ILE A 105 3.82 4.37 5.05
C ILE A 105 5.23 4.35 4.43
N ALA A 106 5.70 5.44 3.82
CA ALA A 106 7.08 5.55 3.29
C ALA A 106 8.16 5.22 4.34
N SER A 107 7.95 5.59 5.60
CA SER A 107 8.86 5.24 6.70
C SER A 107 8.84 3.75 7.00
N SER A 108 7.68 3.10 6.91
CA SER A 108 7.56 1.65 7.07
C SER A 108 8.15 0.88 5.89
N MET A 109 7.92 1.33 4.65
CA MET A 109 8.58 0.79 3.45
C MET A 109 10.12 0.81 3.63
N ARG A 110 10.68 1.93 4.12
CA ARG A 110 12.13 2.06 4.33
C ARG A 110 12.67 1.07 5.36
N ARG A 111 11.96 0.87 6.48
CA ARG A 111 12.34 -0.10 7.52
C ARG A 111 12.26 -1.54 7.02
N ALA A 112 11.28 -1.86 6.17
CA ALA A 112 11.13 -3.17 5.56
C ALA A 112 12.15 -3.46 4.43
N GLY A 113 13.02 -2.50 4.05
CA GLY A 113 14.06 -2.71 3.04
C GLY A 113 13.65 -2.36 1.60
N PHE A 114 12.57 -1.61 1.38
CA PHE A 114 12.31 -1.01 0.07
C PHE A 114 13.33 0.08 -0.27
N THR A 115 13.76 0.11 -1.52
CA THR A 115 14.67 1.10 -2.10
C THR A 115 13.93 2.12 -2.98
N SER A 116 14.63 3.18 -3.40
CA SER A 116 14.13 4.21 -4.32
C SER A 116 12.76 4.81 -3.94
N ILE A 117 12.51 4.98 -2.64
CA ILE A 117 11.20 5.42 -2.14
C ILE A 117 10.90 6.85 -2.58
N SER A 118 9.72 7.06 -3.18
CA SER A 118 9.23 8.33 -3.70
C SER A 118 7.80 8.59 -3.20
N SER A 119 7.57 9.78 -2.66
CA SER A 119 6.28 10.20 -2.09
C SER A 119 5.74 11.40 -2.86
N ARG A 120 4.45 11.40 -3.20
CA ARG A 120 3.78 12.56 -3.81
C ARG A 120 2.31 12.67 -3.42
N THR A 121 1.89 13.88 -3.11
CA THR A 121 0.47 14.20 -2.93
C THR A 121 -0.22 14.31 -4.30
N LEU A 122 -1.30 13.56 -4.50
CA LEU A 122 -2.15 13.57 -5.70
C LEU A 122 -3.47 14.29 -5.40
N SER A 123 -3.98 15.06 -6.37
CA SER A 123 -5.33 15.61 -6.30
C SER A 123 -6.36 14.53 -6.68
N SER A 124 -7.40 14.35 -5.88
CA SER A 124 -8.49 13.42 -6.15
C SER A 124 -9.87 14.05 -5.84
N PRO A 125 -10.99 13.47 -6.32
CA PRO A 125 -12.33 13.95 -5.99
C PRO A 125 -12.67 13.94 -4.48
N VAL A 126 -11.98 13.13 -3.68
CA VAL A 126 -12.18 13.05 -2.22
C VAL A 126 -11.19 13.92 -1.43
N GLY A 127 -10.39 14.73 -2.13
CA GLY A 127 -9.33 15.57 -1.55
C GLY A 127 -7.91 15.12 -1.92
N PRO A 128 -6.88 15.78 -1.38
CA PRO A 128 -5.50 15.38 -1.61
C PRO A 128 -5.18 14.06 -0.91
N MET A 129 -4.66 13.09 -1.65
CA MET A 129 -4.21 11.78 -1.15
C MET A 129 -2.69 11.66 -1.28
N GLU A 130 -2.02 10.93 -0.40
CA GLU A 130 -0.61 10.61 -0.57
C GLU A 130 -0.45 9.34 -1.39
N MET A 131 0.52 9.35 -2.29
CA MET A 131 0.99 8.16 -2.98
C MET A 131 2.47 7.93 -2.68
N ASP A 132 2.74 6.88 -1.91
CA ASP A 132 4.08 6.39 -1.62
C ASP A 132 4.40 5.21 -2.56
N VAL A 133 5.60 5.25 -3.15
CA VAL A 133 6.10 4.23 -4.07
C VAL A 133 7.44 3.74 -3.57
N GLY A 134 7.61 2.42 -3.41
CA GLY A 134 8.87 1.78 -3.05
C GLY A 134 9.22 0.64 -4.01
N ARG A 135 10.50 0.34 -4.19
CA ARG A 135 10.95 -0.80 -5.01
C ARG A 135 11.56 -1.88 -4.13
N LYS A 136 11.32 -3.16 -4.46
CA LYS A 136 12.17 -4.25 -3.96
C LYS A 136 13.56 -4.07 -4.61
N PRO A 137 14.67 -4.32 -3.89
CA PRO A 137 15.97 -4.49 -4.54
C PRO A 137 15.89 -5.45 -5.73
N GLY A 138 16.67 -5.18 -6.79
CA GLY A 138 16.92 -6.19 -7.81
C GLY A 138 17.80 -7.31 -7.25
N GLU A 139 17.97 -8.39 -8.00
CA GLU A 139 19.04 -9.34 -7.71
C GLU A 139 20.40 -8.65 -7.95
N ASP A 140 21.36 -8.88 -7.06
CA ASP A 140 22.73 -8.40 -7.23
C ASP A 140 23.39 -9.15 -8.40
N ILE A 141 23.29 -8.57 -9.59
CA ILE A 141 23.94 -9.06 -10.83
C ILE A 141 25.47 -8.97 -10.82
N TYR A 142 26.08 -8.57 -9.69
CA TYR A 142 27.53 -8.58 -9.46
C TYR A 142 27.90 -9.10 -8.05
N PRO A 143 27.86 -10.43 -7.82
CA PRO A 143 28.38 -11.01 -6.60
C PRO A 143 29.92 -10.99 -6.61
N GLY A 144 30.51 -9.94 -6.02
CA GLY A 144 31.93 -9.91 -5.64
C GLY A 144 32.83 -8.98 -6.46
N SER A 145 32.60 -7.67 -6.44
CA SER A 145 33.62 -6.67 -6.76
C SER A 145 34.41 -6.25 -5.52
N ASP A 146 35.04 -7.20 -4.84
CA ASP A 146 36.03 -6.93 -3.79
C ASP A 146 37.45 -6.97 -4.36
N ASN A 147 38.26 -6.00 -3.95
CA ASN A 147 39.72 -5.87 -4.13
C ASN A 147 40.28 -5.63 -5.56
N PHE A 148 40.62 -4.36 -5.81
CA PHE A 148 41.93 -3.96 -6.31
C PHE A 148 42.53 -2.90 -5.36
#